data_AF-A0A529HFH2-F1
#
_entry.id   AF-A0A529HFH2-F1
#
_cell.length_a   1.000
_cell.length_b   1.000
_cell.length_c   1.000
_cell.angle_alpha   90.00
_cell.angle_beta   90.00
_cell.angle_gamma   90.00
#
_symmetry.space_group_name_H-M   'P 1'
#
loop_
_entity.id
_entity.type
_entity.pdbx_description
1 polymer ?
#
loop_
_entity_poly.entity_id
_entity_poly.type
_entity_poly.pdbx_seq_one_letter_code
_entity_poly.pdbx_strand_id
1 'polypeptide(L)'
;MNGSTNRNGHATVEQALARLKFKPRELEPGHVWLAGAGPGDPGCLTLEVLAALGQCDALVYDALVSPDVVAVAASAELFYA
;
A
#
# COMPACT_ATOMS: atom_id res chain seq x y z
N MET A 1 -32.56 -21.11 21.58
CA MET A 1 -32.00 -22.03 20.57
C MET A 1 -32.26 -21.38 19.22
N ASN A 2 -31.33 -20.94 18.39
CA ASN A 2 -29.90 -21.17 18.21
C ASN A 2 -29.27 -19.88 17.68
N GLY A 3 -28.12 -19.50 18.21
CA GLY A 3 -27.28 -18.43 17.65
C GLY A 3 -25.86 -18.83 17.92
N SER A 4 -25.34 -19.74 17.09
CA SER A 4 -23.98 -20.27 17.14
C SER A 4 -22.99 -19.10 17.22
N THR A 5 -22.45 -18.86 18.42
CA THR A 5 -21.27 -18.02 18.64
C THR A 5 -20.07 -18.77 18.10
N ASN A 6 -19.84 -18.64 16.79
CA ASN A 6 -18.70 -19.24 16.15
C ASN A 6 -17.43 -18.46 16.54
N ARG A 7 -16.62 -19.11 17.38
CA ARG A 7 -15.29 -18.69 17.80
C ARG A 7 -14.30 -18.95 16.66
N ASN A 8 -14.07 -17.96 15.81
CA ASN A 8 -12.84 -17.82 15.01
C ASN A 8 -12.51 -16.31 14.91
N GLY A 9 -12.00 -15.76 16.00
CA GLY A 9 -11.87 -14.32 16.25
C GLY A 9 -10.71 -13.61 15.54
N HIS A 10 -10.46 -13.87 14.26
CA HIS A 10 -9.51 -13.08 13.48
C HIS A 10 -10.25 -11.89 12.84
N ALA A 11 -9.80 -10.67 13.14
CA ALA A 11 -10.31 -9.48 12.47
C ALA A 11 -9.87 -9.50 11.01
N THR A 12 -10.78 -9.18 10.09
CA THR A 12 -10.43 -9.04 8.66
C THR A 12 -9.59 -7.79 8.43
N VAL A 13 -8.90 -7.69 7.29
CA VAL A 13 -8.11 -6.51 6.92
C VAL A 13 -9.01 -5.27 6.84
N GLU A 14 -10.21 -5.41 6.27
CA GLU A 14 -11.21 -4.34 6.17
C GLU A 14 -11.64 -3.85 7.55
N GLN A 15 -11.88 -4.77 8.50
CA GLN A 15 -12.22 -4.41 9.87
C GLN A 15 -11.07 -3.70 10.59
N ALA A 16 -9.81 -4.10 10.33
CA ALA A 16 -8.64 -3.44 10.89
C ALA A 16 -8.47 -2.02 10.33
N LEU A 17 -8.62 -1.83 9.01
CA LEU A 17 -8.57 -0.52 8.37
C LEU A 17 -9.67 0.41 8.88
N ALA A 18 -10.89 -0.12 9.07
CA ALA A 18 -12.00 0.65 9.64
C ALA A 18 -11.70 1.17 11.06
N ARG A 19 -11.00 0.39 11.89
CA ARG A 19 -10.58 0.81 13.26
C ARG A 19 -9.54 1.93 13.23
N LEU A 20 -8.62 1.89 12.26
CA LEU A 20 -7.64 2.96 12.04
C LEU A 20 -8.29 4.23 11.50
N LYS A 21 -9.54 4.17 11.03
CA LYS A 21 -10.19 5.23 10.26
C LYS A 21 -9.28 5.70 9.12
N PHE A 22 -8.60 4.75 8.48
CA PHE A 22 -7.61 5.06 7.47
C PHE A 22 -8.29 5.75 6.29
N LYS A 23 -7.80 6.95 5.97
CA LYS A 23 -8.16 7.71 4.78
C LYS A 23 -6.84 8.08 4.11
N PRO A 24 -6.53 7.52 2.92
CA PRO A 24 -5.28 7.83 2.25
C PRO A 24 -5.22 9.32 1.95
N ARG A 25 -4.02 9.90 2.08
CA ARG A 25 -3.76 11.27 1.61
C ARG A 25 -3.68 11.28 0.08
N GLU A 26 -4.18 12.36 -0.51
CA GLU A 26 -4.05 12.58 -1.95
C GLU A 26 -2.61 12.97 -2.30
N LEU A 27 -2.05 12.31 -3.31
CA LEU A 27 -0.78 12.72 -3.91
C LEU A 27 -1.07 13.84 -4.92
N GLU A 28 -1.12 15.09 -4.46
CA GLU A 28 -1.52 16.21 -5.34
C GLU A 28 -0.56 16.38 -6.54
N PRO A 29 -1.06 16.85 -7.69
CA PRO A 29 -0.23 17.14 -8.86
C PRO A 29 0.99 18.03 -8.54
N GLY A 30 2.16 17.60 -9.00
CA GLY A 30 3.42 18.32 -8.78
C GLY A 30 4.12 18.04 -7.45
N HIS A 31 3.53 17.23 -6.56
CA HIS A 31 4.24 16.76 -5.37
C HIS A 31 5.14 15.56 -5.65
N VAL A 32 6.24 15.50 -4.89
CA VAL A 32 7.14 14.35 -4.83
C VAL A 32 7.11 13.79 -3.43
N TRP A 33 6.87 12.48 -3.31
CA TRP A 33 6.95 11.77 -2.04
C TRP A 33 8.19 10.88 -2.05
N LEU A 34 9.00 10.99 -1.00
CA LEU A 34 10.05 10.02 -0.71
C LEU A 34 9.45 8.89 0.13
N ALA A 35 9.27 7.73 -0.50
CA ALA A 35 8.63 6.56 0.09
C ALA A 35 9.66 5.46 0.37
N GLY A 36 9.55 4.81 1.53
CA GLY A 36 10.30 3.60 1.81
C GLY A 36 9.63 2.39 1.18
N ALA A 37 10.34 1.66 0.32
CA ALA A 37 9.87 0.43 -0.33
C ALA A 37 9.81 -0.79 0.60
N GLY A 38 10.37 -0.69 1.81
CA GLY A 38 10.55 -1.82 2.71
C GLY A 38 11.70 -2.75 2.29
N PRO A 39 11.80 -3.96 2.87
CA PRO A 39 12.90 -4.89 2.61
C PRO A 39 12.75 -5.71 1.31
N GLY A 40 11.67 -5.52 0.54
CA GLY A 40 11.44 -6.14 -0.76
C GLY A 40 10.11 -6.91 -0.89
N ASP A 41 9.53 -7.36 0.22
CA ASP A 41 8.18 -7.97 0.23
C ASP A 41 7.11 -6.85 0.16
N PRO A 42 6.19 -6.85 -0.84
CA PRO A 42 5.09 -5.88 -0.93
C PRO A 42 4.20 -5.82 0.31
N GLY A 43 4.08 -6.90 1.07
CA GLY A 43 3.34 -6.94 2.34
C GLY A 43 3.95 -6.06 3.44
N CYS A 44 5.20 -5.60 3.28
CA CYS A 44 5.87 -4.68 4.19
C CYS A 44 5.64 -3.20 3.86
N LEU A 45 4.91 -2.88 2.78
CA LEU A 45 4.56 -1.50 2.47
C LEU A 45 3.68 -0.90 3.58
N THR A 46 3.90 0.37 3.88
CA THR A 46 2.95 1.11 4.72
C THR A 46 1.68 1.40 3.93
N LEU A 47 0.55 1.58 4.61
CA LEU A 47 -0.74 1.88 3.97
C LEU A 47 -0.69 3.14 3.10
N GLU A 48 0.08 4.14 3.53
CA GLU A 48 0.26 5.40 2.78
C GLU A 48 1.09 5.20 1.51
N VAL A 49 2.14 4.37 1.55
CA VAL A 49 2.95 4.07 0.35
C VAL A 49 2.14 3.23 -0.63
N LEU A 50 1.42 2.21 -0.16
CA LEU A 50 0.53 1.43 -1.00
C LEU A 50 -0.52 2.31 -1.69
N ALA A 51 -1.13 3.25 -0.94
CA ALA A 51 -2.07 4.20 -1.50
C ALA A 51 -1.42 5.15 -2.51
N ALA A 52 -0.21 5.64 -2.24
CA ALA A 52 0.50 6.54 -3.16
C ALA A 52 0.88 5.83 -4.47
N LEU A 53 1.34 4.57 -4.42
CA LEU A 53 1.66 3.77 -5.60
C LEU A 53 0.45 3.53 -6.50
N GLY A 54 -0.76 3.45 -5.92
CA GLY A 54 -2.00 3.37 -6.69
C GLY A 54 -2.48 4.70 -7.29
N GLN A 55 -1.92 5.83 -6.84
CA GLN A 55 -2.28 7.19 -7.29
C GLN A 55 -1.24 7.82 -8.21
N CYS A 56 0.04 7.44 -8.11
CA CYS A 56 1.12 8.12 -8.79
C CYS A 56 1.07 7.94 -10.31
N ASP A 57 1.29 9.03 -11.03
CA ASP A 57 1.48 9.00 -12.48
C ASP A 57 2.88 8.52 -12.87
N ALA A 58 3.87 8.72 -12.00
CA ALA A 58 5.27 8.36 -12.22
C ALA A 58 5.90 7.76 -10.95
N LEU A 59 6.68 6.69 -11.13
CA LEU A 59 7.47 6.05 -10.07
C LEU A 59 8.96 6.07 -10.43
N VAL A 60 9.75 6.74 -9.61
CA VAL A 60 11.22 6.69 -9.68
C VAL A 60 11.74 5.73 -8.61
N TYR A 61 12.56 4.76 -8.99
CA TYR A 61 13.08 3.73 -8.09
C TYR A 61 14.52 3.32 -8.45
N ASP A 62 15.23 2.72 -7.49
CA ASP A 62 16.62 2.30 -7.64
C ASP A 62 16.79 0.77 -7.64
N ALA A 63 18.05 0.33 -7.72
CA ALA A 63 18.45 -1.07 -7.76
C ALA A 63 18.04 -1.90 -6.53
N LEU A 64 17.75 -1.29 -5.39
CA LEU A 64 17.42 -1.98 -4.15
C LEU A 64 15.91 -2.24 -4.01
N VAL A 65 15.09 -1.62 -4.84
CA VAL A 65 13.64 -1.83 -4.83
C VAL A 65 13.31 -3.12 -5.59
N SER A 66 12.61 -4.03 -4.90
CA SER A 66 12.16 -5.30 -5.48
C SER A 66 11.21 -5.07 -6.67
N PRO A 67 11.33 -5.84 -7.77
CA PRO A 67 10.37 -5.80 -8.88
C PRO A 67 8.91 -6.04 -8.43
N ASP A 68 8.70 -6.85 -7.39
CA ASP A 68 7.37 -7.12 -6.86
C ASP A 68 6.74 -5.88 -6.21
N VAL A 69 7.57 -5.00 -5.61
CA VAL A 69 7.11 -3.71 -5.08
C VAL A 69 6.80 -2.74 -6.22
N VAL A 70 7.65 -2.70 -7.25
CA VAL A 70 7.42 -1.86 -8.45
C VAL A 70 6.11 -2.27 -9.14
N ALA A 71 5.81 -3.56 -9.20
CA ALA A 71 4.59 -4.10 -9.81
C ALA A 71 3.29 -3.64 -9.12
N VAL A 72 3.37 -3.13 -7.88
CA VAL A 72 2.22 -2.53 -7.18
C VAL A 72 1.75 -1.23 -7.85
N ALA A 73 2.66 -0.47 -8.46
CA ALA A 73 2.35 0.75 -9.20
C ALA A 73 1.88 0.46 -10.63
N ALA A 74 0.77 -0.28 -10.75
CA ALA A 74 0.32 -0.86 -12.02
C ALA A 74 0.04 0.15 -13.15
N SER A 75 -0.23 1.41 -12.81
CA SER A 75 -0.64 2.46 -13.77
C SER A 75 0.44 3.53 -14.01
N ALA A 76 1.56 3.48 -13.29
CA ALA A 76 2.56 4.54 -13.30
C ALA A 76 3.57 4.36 -14.44
N GLU A 77 4.07 5.47 -14.99
CA GLU A 77 5.28 5.47 -15.79
C GLU A 77 6.49 5.19 -14.91
N LEU A 78 7.34 4.24 -15.33
CA LEU A 78 8.44 3.73 -14.52
C LEU A 78 9.77 4.34 -14.94
N PHE A 79 10.49 4.92 -13.98
CA PHE A 79 11.81 5.51 -14.16
C PHE A 79 12.81 4.82 -13.23
N TYR A 80 13.78 4.11 -13.82
CA TYR A 80 14.87 3.51 -13.07
C TYR A 80 16.06 4.46 -12.99
N ALA A 81 16.58 4.71 -11.79
CA ALA A 81 17.68 5.63 -11.52
C ALA A 81 18.78 5.01 -10.65
#